data_AF-A0A7S1G3Q0-F1
#
_entry.id   AF-A0A7S1G3Q0-F1
#
_cell.length_a   1.000
_cell.length_b   1.000
_cell.length_c   1.000
_cell.angle_alpha   90.00
_cell.angle_beta   90.00
_cell.angle_gamma   90.00
#
_symmetry.space_group_name_H-M   'P 1'
#
loop_
_entity.id
_entity.type
_entity.pdbx_description
1 polymer ?
#
loop_
_entity_poly.entity_id
_entity_poly.type
_entity_poly.pdbx_seq_one_letter_code
_entity_poly.pdbx_strand_id
1 'polypeptide(L)'
;QLHMRTLRAEEVWLAREIHQMKKMRKKDNLGGKLPPLRRAWSDSIEEVRKFEYDLVGLQRERMKMSPRAVEQGWTEELDKNVEQHRVWTTDAKLKALFQVALPLRLMEEEKEKNDQEYADLKYRREQLDEWWRMDRDDMWARESERKWALHHENRRKNIAGQKRKWAFQFYTDTGKPDLMRPQG
;
A
#
# COMPACT_ATOMS: atom_id res chain seq x y z
N GLN A 1 -1.93 -8.13 -29.24
CA GLN A 1 -1.09 -9.21 -28.68
C GLN A 1 0.16 -8.71 -27.97
N LEU A 2 0.85 -7.66 -28.46
CA LEU A 2 2.01 -7.05 -27.78
C LEU A 2 1.64 -6.48 -26.39
N HIS A 3 0.52 -5.78 -26.27
CA HIS A 3 0.03 -5.20 -25.01
C HIS A 3 -0.20 -6.24 -23.89
N MET A 4 -0.85 -7.36 -24.19
CA MET A 4 -1.04 -8.43 -23.20
C MET A 4 0.27 -9.10 -22.76
N ARG A 5 1.29 -9.11 -23.63
CA ARG A 5 2.62 -9.62 -23.28
C ARG A 5 3.37 -8.64 -22.38
N THR A 6 3.22 -7.33 -22.59
CA THR A 6 3.83 -6.31 -21.72
C THR A 6 3.21 -6.33 -20.33
N LEU A 7 1.87 -6.39 -20.22
CA LEU A 7 1.18 -6.50 -18.93
C LEU A 7 1.63 -7.73 -18.12
N ARG A 8 1.79 -8.87 -18.79
CA ARG A 8 2.28 -10.10 -18.13
C ARG A 8 3.73 -10.02 -17.69
N ALA A 9 4.58 -9.34 -18.46
CA ALA A 9 5.96 -9.10 -18.07
C ALA A 9 6.05 -8.19 -16.84
N GLU A 10 5.21 -7.14 -16.79
CA GLU A 10 5.08 -6.25 -15.63
C GLU A 10 4.56 -6.97 -14.39
N GLU A 11 3.56 -7.85 -14.52
CA GLU A 11 3.06 -8.69 -13.43
C GLU A 11 4.15 -9.58 -12.82
N VAL A 12 4.93 -10.26 -13.67
CA VAL A 12 6.04 -11.11 -13.23
C VAL A 12 7.13 -10.30 -12.52
N TRP A 13 7.43 -9.11 -13.04
CA TRP A 13 8.38 -8.19 -12.41
C TRP A 13 7.88 -7.73 -11.02
N LEU A 14 6.63 -7.27 -10.92
CA LEU A 14 6.03 -6.85 -9.64
C LEU A 14 5.97 -8.01 -8.64
N ALA A 15 5.62 -9.21 -9.07
CA ALA A 15 5.58 -10.38 -8.20
C ALA A 15 6.96 -10.71 -7.61
N ARG A 16 8.02 -10.58 -8.42
CA ARG A 16 9.41 -10.72 -7.97
C ARG A 16 9.78 -9.63 -6.98
N GLU A 17 9.45 -8.38 -7.28
CA GLU A 17 9.77 -7.24 -6.43
C GLU A 17 9.08 -7.32 -5.06
N ILE A 18 7.78 -7.62 -5.04
CA ILE A 18 7.00 -7.87 -3.83
C ILE A 18 7.63 -8.99 -2.99
N HIS A 19 8.09 -10.06 -3.64
CA HIS A 19 8.75 -11.17 -2.94
C HIS A 19 10.09 -10.75 -2.33
N GLN A 20 10.89 -9.97 -3.06
CA GLN A 20 12.16 -9.44 -2.56
C GLN A 20 11.93 -8.49 -1.37
N MET A 21 11.00 -7.55 -1.48
CA MET A 21 10.62 -6.64 -0.40
C MET A 21 10.14 -7.39 0.85
N LYS A 22 9.32 -8.43 0.67
CA LYS A 22 8.88 -9.29 1.79
C LYS A 22 10.05 -10.01 2.47
N LYS A 23 11.04 -10.47 1.70
CA LYS A 23 12.25 -11.11 2.23
C LYS A 23 13.11 -10.11 3.00
N MET A 24 13.30 -8.90 2.47
CA MET A 24 14.06 -7.83 3.12
C MET A 24 13.41 -7.43 4.45
N ARG A 25 12.11 -7.18 4.48
CA ARG A 25 11.35 -6.91 5.72
C ARG A 25 11.54 -7.98 6.80
N LYS A 26 11.52 -9.25 6.40
CA LYS A 26 11.73 -10.37 7.34
C LYS A 26 13.15 -10.35 7.91
N LYS A 27 14.14 -9.96 7.11
CA LYS A 27 15.54 -9.82 7.53
C LYS A 27 15.73 -8.61 8.45
N ASP A 28 15.15 -7.47 8.11
CA ASP A 28 15.33 -6.23 8.87
C ASP A 28 14.65 -6.32 10.24
N ASN A 29 13.56 -7.10 10.32
CA ASN A 29 12.83 -7.44 11.54
C ASN A 29 12.50 -6.19 12.40
N LEU A 30 12.10 -5.10 11.72
CA LEU A 30 11.74 -3.84 12.36
C LEU A 30 10.60 -4.03 13.38
N GLY A 31 9.68 -4.96 13.10
CA GLY A 31 8.59 -5.34 14.01
C GLY A 31 9.06 -5.93 15.34
N GLY A 32 10.20 -6.63 15.37
CA GLY A 32 10.81 -7.14 16.60
C GLY A 32 11.68 -6.10 17.33
N LYS A 33 12.24 -5.13 16.60
CA LYS A 33 13.13 -4.09 17.15
C LYS A 33 12.37 -2.90 17.76
N LEU A 34 11.17 -2.58 17.29
CA LEU A 34 10.38 -1.46 17.81
C LEU A 34 9.85 -1.65 19.24
N PRO A 35 9.32 -2.81 19.65
CA PRO A 35 8.81 -3.00 21.01
C PRO A 35 9.79 -2.66 22.14
N PRO A 36 11.07 -3.10 22.12
CA PRO A 36 12.01 -2.71 23.17
C PRO A 36 12.32 -1.21 23.15
N LEU A 37 12.38 -0.56 21.98
CA LEU A 37 12.57 0.89 21.88
C LEU A 37 11.38 1.66 22.45
N ARG A 38 10.15 1.21 22.20
CA ARG A 38 8.93 1.81 22.79
C ARG A 38 8.90 1.67 24.31
N ARG A 39 9.35 0.53 24.84
CA ARG A 39 9.50 0.33 26.29
C ARG A 39 10.55 1.29 26.86
N ALA A 40 11.74 1.33 26.25
CA ALA A 40 12.79 2.26 26.67
C ALA A 40 12.32 3.72 26.67
N TRP A 41 11.51 4.11 25.67
CA TRP A 41 10.90 5.44 25.64
C TRP A 41 9.94 5.67 26.82
N SER A 42 9.03 4.73 27.08
CA SER A 42 8.11 4.80 28.22
C SER A 42 8.88 4.89 29.54
N ASP A 43 9.93 4.10 29.71
CA ASP A 43 10.77 4.09 30.92
C ASP A 43 11.50 5.44 31.09
N SER A 44 12.01 6.02 30.00
CA SER A 44 12.69 7.32 30.02
C SER A 44 11.75 8.48 30.35
N ILE A 45 10.49 8.43 29.90
CA ILE A 45 9.47 9.41 30.28
C ILE A 45 9.19 9.32 31.78
N GLU A 46 9.09 8.11 32.32
CA GLU A 46 8.82 7.90 33.74
C GLU A 46 10.00 8.37 34.60
N GLU A 47 11.24 8.17 34.14
CA GLU A 47 12.44 8.73 34.77
C GLU A 47 12.42 10.26 34.80
N VAL A 48 12.08 10.91 33.68
CA VAL A 48 11.91 12.38 33.62
C VAL A 48 10.84 12.84 34.60
N ARG A 49 9.69 12.16 34.65
CA ARG A 49 8.59 12.52 35.57
C ARG A 49 9.00 12.45 37.02
N LYS A 50 9.81 11.46 37.42
CA LYS A 50 10.34 11.37 38.79
C LYS A 50 11.15 12.60 39.15
N PHE A 51 12.13 12.98 38.31
CA PHE A 51 12.94 14.17 38.56
C PHE A 51 12.12 15.46 38.59
N GLU A 52 11.13 15.59 37.70
CA GLU A 52 10.21 16.73 37.70
C GLU A 52 9.36 16.79 38.98
N TYR A 53 8.86 15.65 39.43
CA TYR A 53 8.06 15.55 40.65
C TYR A 53 8.89 15.96 41.88
N ASP A 54 10.12 15.46 41.99
CA ASP A 54 11.04 15.79 43.07
C ASP A 54 11.40 17.29 43.06
N LEU A 55 11.68 17.85 41.88
CA LEU A 55 11.96 19.27 41.71
C LEU A 55 10.80 20.16 42.17
N VAL A 56 9.57 19.80 41.78
CA VAL A 56 8.35 20.51 42.22
C VAL A 56 8.14 20.34 43.73
N GLY A 57 8.45 19.17 44.28
CA GLY A 57 8.44 18.89 45.72
C GLY A 57 9.35 19.86 46.47
N LEU A 58 10.63 19.93 46.08
CA LEU A 58 11.62 20.83 46.68
C LEU A 58 11.21 22.30 46.56
N GLN A 59 10.69 22.72 45.41
CA GLN A 59 10.19 24.09 45.26
C GLN A 59 9.03 24.41 46.21
N ARG A 60 8.12 23.47 46.43
CA ARG A 60 7.01 23.63 47.39
C ARG A 60 7.50 23.65 48.83
N GLU A 61 8.50 22.85 49.17
CA GLU A 61 9.13 22.88 50.50
C GLU A 61 9.79 24.23 50.76
N ARG A 62 10.53 24.77 49.78
CA ARG A 62 11.11 26.12 49.84
C ARG A 62 10.07 27.19 50.21
N MET A 63 8.90 27.14 49.57
CA MET A 63 7.82 28.11 49.81
C MET A 63 7.20 28.00 51.21
N LYS A 64 7.30 26.84 51.86
CA LYS A 64 6.71 26.55 53.17
C LYS A 64 7.69 26.73 54.33
N MET A 65 8.93 27.13 54.07
CA MET A 65 9.96 27.22 55.10
C MET A 65 9.61 28.27 56.16
N SER A 66 9.82 27.91 57.43
CA SER A 66 9.60 28.80 58.57
C SER A 66 10.80 29.77 58.77
N PRO A 67 10.59 30.97 59.34
CA PRO A 67 11.66 31.95 59.55
C PRO A 67 12.88 31.40 60.31
N ARG A 68 12.65 30.52 61.30
CA ARG A 68 13.73 29.88 62.06
C ARG A 68 14.60 28.95 61.21
N ALA A 69 13.99 28.26 60.24
CA ALA A 69 14.74 27.39 59.33
C ALA A 69 15.58 28.21 58.34
N VAL A 70 15.11 29.41 57.98
CA VAL A 70 15.89 30.39 57.19
C VAL A 70 17.13 30.83 57.95
N GLU A 71 17.00 31.20 59.22
CA GLU A 71 18.12 31.61 60.09
C GLU A 71 19.16 30.50 60.30
N GLN A 72 18.75 29.23 60.20
CA GLN A 72 19.61 28.06 60.32
C GLN A 72 20.29 27.64 59.00
N GLY A 73 20.13 28.40 57.91
CA GLY A 73 20.81 28.14 56.64
C GLY A 73 20.18 27.05 55.76
N TRP A 74 19.05 26.47 56.16
CA TRP A 74 18.36 25.41 55.39
C TRP A 74 17.93 25.89 54.00
N THR A 75 17.68 27.18 53.83
CA THR A 75 17.34 27.78 52.52
C THR A 75 18.46 27.65 51.51
N GLU A 76 19.72 27.78 51.92
CA GLU A 76 20.86 27.68 51.00
C GLU A 76 21.08 26.24 50.53
N GLU A 77 20.87 25.28 51.42
CA GLU A 77 20.94 23.85 51.11
C GLU A 77 19.79 23.44 50.16
N LEU A 78 18.58 23.92 50.44
CA LEU A 78 17.41 23.65 49.60
C LEU A 78 17.56 24.26 48.20
N ASP A 79 18.19 25.43 48.10
CA ASP A 79 18.49 26.08 46.82
C ASP A 79 19.54 25.32 46.00
N LYS A 80 20.57 24.78 46.65
CA LYS A 80 21.54 23.89 46.00
C LYS A 80 20.87 22.62 45.49
N ASN A 81 19.98 22.01 46.29
CA ASN A 81 19.23 20.82 45.90
C ASN A 81 18.30 21.11 44.71
N VAL A 82 17.58 22.24 44.71
CA VAL A 82 16.74 22.66 43.58
C VAL A 82 17.57 22.82 42.32
N GLU A 83 18.73 23.46 42.39
CA GLU A 83 19.60 23.66 41.23
C GLU A 83 20.16 22.31 40.71
N GLN A 84 20.56 21.42 41.60
CA GLN A 84 21.01 20.08 41.22
C GLN A 84 19.90 19.26 40.54
N HIS A 85 18.68 19.29 41.07
CA HIS A 85 17.53 18.62 40.46
C HIS A 85 17.14 19.24 39.10
N ARG A 86 17.37 20.54 38.87
CA ARG A 86 17.20 21.16 37.54
C ARG A 86 18.18 20.58 36.53
N VAL A 87 19.44 20.42 36.90
CA VAL A 87 20.46 19.78 36.06
C VAL A 87 20.04 18.35 35.73
N TRP A 88 19.68 17.54 36.74
CA TRP A 88 19.23 16.16 36.54
C TRP A 88 17.98 16.06 35.65
N THR A 89 17.01 16.95 35.85
CA THR A 89 15.81 17.00 35.02
C THR A 89 16.16 17.31 33.57
N THR A 90 17.06 18.26 33.36
CA THR A 90 17.50 18.68 32.01
C THR A 90 18.25 17.54 31.32
N ASP A 91 19.19 16.91 32.01
CA ASP A 91 19.95 15.77 31.48
C ASP A 91 19.05 14.58 31.16
N ALA A 92 18.10 14.26 32.05
CA ALA A 92 17.12 13.19 31.82
C ALA A 92 16.26 13.49 30.58
N LYS A 93 15.80 14.75 30.41
CA LYS A 93 15.03 15.17 29.23
C LYS A 93 15.84 15.08 27.95
N LEU A 94 17.09 15.55 27.96
CA LEU A 94 17.99 15.48 26.81
C LEU A 94 18.25 14.02 26.41
N LYS A 95 18.50 13.16 27.39
CA LYS A 95 18.66 11.71 27.18
C LYS A 95 17.40 11.09 26.59
N ALA A 96 16.23 11.34 27.18
CA ALA A 96 14.96 10.82 26.70
C ALA A 96 14.69 11.27 25.25
N LEU A 97 14.88 12.56 24.92
CA LEU A 97 14.62 13.10 23.58
C LEU A 97 15.62 12.60 22.54
N PHE A 98 16.92 12.75 22.79
CA PHE A 98 17.94 12.55 21.76
C PHE A 98 18.49 11.12 21.72
N GLN A 99 18.61 10.45 22.86
CA GLN A 99 19.17 9.10 22.91
C GLN A 99 18.10 8.02 22.76
N VAL A 100 16.84 8.30 23.14
CA VAL A 100 15.76 7.31 23.13
C VAL A 100 14.71 7.62 22.06
N ALA A 101 14.12 8.81 22.07
CA ALA A 101 13.02 9.14 21.15
C ALA A 101 13.48 9.27 19.70
N LEU A 102 14.65 9.87 19.45
CA LEU A 102 15.16 10.05 18.09
C LEU A 102 15.39 8.70 17.36
N PRO A 103 16.12 7.71 17.92
CA PRO A 103 16.24 6.39 17.29
C PRO A 103 14.91 5.67 17.12
N LEU A 104 14.00 5.77 18.10
CA LEU A 104 12.66 5.20 18.01
C LEU A 104 11.92 5.79 16.80
N ARG A 105 11.90 7.11 16.66
CA ARG A 105 11.22 7.81 15.57
C ARG A 105 11.80 7.47 14.21
N LEU A 106 13.13 7.46 14.07
CA LEU A 106 13.79 7.08 12.81
C LEU A 106 13.41 5.66 12.37
N MET A 107 13.35 4.72 13.32
CA MET A 107 12.94 3.33 13.05
C MET A 107 11.45 3.20 12.73
N GLU A 108 10.59 4.02 13.35
CA GLU A 108 9.17 4.08 13.02
C GLU A 108 8.94 4.63 11.61
N GLU A 109 9.61 5.72 11.25
CA GLU A 109 9.56 6.32 9.92
C GLU A 109 10.09 5.38 8.84
N GLU A 110 11.19 4.65 9.10
CA GLU A 110 11.72 3.63 8.19
C GLU A 110 10.72 2.48 7.99
N LYS A 111 10.10 2.01 9.07
CA LYS A 111 9.06 0.99 8.98
C LYS A 111 7.87 1.49 8.16
N GLU A 112 7.41 2.71 8.41
CA GLU A 112 6.27 3.29 7.71
C GLU A 112 6.53 3.45 6.22
N LYS A 113 7.71 3.96 5.83
CA LYS A 113 8.13 4.06 4.42
C LYS A 113 8.14 2.70 3.75
N ASN A 114 8.78 1.72 4.38
CA ASN A 114 8.79 0.35 3.87
C ASN A 114 7.35 -0.18 3.71
N ASP A 115 6.49 0.04 4.71
CA ASP A 115 5.06 -0.31 4.74
C ASP A 115 4.27 0.29 3.59
N GLN A 116 4.47 1.57 3.30
CA GLN A 116 3.88 2.27 2.16
C GLN A 116 4.36 1.71 0.82
N GLU A 117 5.67 1.55 0.61
CA GLU A 117 6.22 1.07 -0.67
C GLU A 117 5.68 -0.32 -1.07
N TYR A 118 5.53 -1.23 -0.09
CA TYR A 118 4.93 -2.54 -0.36
C TYR A 118 3.43 -2.46 -0.63
N ALA A 119 2.72 -1.57 0.07
CA ALA A 119 1.30 -1.35 -0.19
C ALA A 119 1.09 -0.82 -1.61
N ASP A 120 1.93 0.11 -2.05
CA ASP A 120 1.91 0.66 -3.41
C ASP A 120 2.20 -0.41 -4.47
N LEU A 121 3.22 -1.25 -4.26
CA LEU A 121 3.52 -2.37 -5.16
C LEU A 121 2.35 -3.37 -5.24
N LYS A 122 1.73 -3.66 -4.09
CA LYS A 122 0.58 -4.57 -4.03
C LYS A 122 -0.64 -3.98 -4.75
N TYR A 123 -0.93 -2.70 -4.51
CA TYR A 123 -2.00 -1.99 -5.19
C TYR A 123 -1.77 -1.95 -6.70
N ARG A 124 -0.54 -1.66 -7.13
CA ARG A 124 -0.19 -1.67 -8.56
C ARG A 124 -0.40 -3.03 -9.20
N ARG A 125 -0.06 -4.11 -8.49
CA ARG A 125 -0.32 -5.47 -8.96
C ARG A 125 -1.82 -5.75 -9.08
N GLU A 126 -2.61 -5.36 -8.08
CA GLU A 126 -4.07 -5.52 -8.11
C GLU A 126 -4.69 -4.79 -9.32
N GLN A 127 -4.21 -3.58 -9.63
CA GLN A 127 -4.64 -2.86 -10.84
C GLN A 127 -4.27 -3.58 -12.14
N LEU A 128 -3.05 -4.12 -12.25
CA LEU A 128 -2.66 -4.89 -13.43
C LEU A 128 -3.52 -6.15 -13.60
N ASP A 129 -3.83 -6.84 -12.51
CA ASP A 129 -4.69 -8.04 -12.53
C ASP A 129 -6.11 -7.69 -13.00
N GLU A 130 -6.64 -6.52 -12.62
CA GLU A 130 -7.93 -6.03 -13.07
C GLU A 130 -7.90 -5.71 -14.57
N TRP A 131 -6.92 -4.92 -15.03
CA TRP A 131 -6.76 -4.58 -16.44
C TRP A 131 -6.60 -5.82 -17.31
N TRP A 132 -5.84 -6.81 -16.84
CA TRP A 132 -5.64 -8.06 -17.56
C TRP A 132 -6.95 -8.85 -17.74
N ARG A 133 -7.81 -8.86 -16.72
CA ARG A 133 -9.15 -9.49 -16.83
C ARG A 133 -10.02 -8.75 -17.83
N MET A 134 -10.07 -7.41 -17.73
CA MET A 134 -10.85 -6.59 -18.65
C MET A 134 -10.42 -6.81 -20.10
N ASP A 135 -9.13 -6.70 -20.40
CA ASP A 135 -8.61 -6.89 -21.76
C ASP A 135 -8.87 -8.28 -22.31
N ARG A 136 -8.79 -9.31 -21.45
CA ARG A 136 -9.06 -10.69 -21.85
C ARG A 136 -10.54 -10.87 -22.20
N ASP A 137 -11.43 -10.33 -21.37
CA ASP A 137 -12.86 -10.44 -21.57
C ASP A 137 -13.29 -9.67 -22.83
N ASP A 138 -12.68 -8.50 -23.08
CA ASP A 138 -12.83 -7.73 -24.32
C ASP A 138 -12.38 -8.50 -25.56
N MET A 139 -11.20 -9.13 -25.51
CA MET A 139 -10.71 -9.96 -26.62
C MET A 139 -11.65 -11.14 -26.89
N TRP A 140 -12.14 -11.79 -25.83
CA TRP A 140 -13.08 -12.90 -25.94
C TRP A 140 -14.41 -12.45 -26.57
N ALA A 141 -14.94 -11.30 -26.14
CA ALA A 141 -16.16 -10.73 -26.70
C ALA A 141 -16.03 -10.45 -28.20
N ARG A 142 -14.93 -9.79 -28.61
CA ARG A 142 -14.64 -9.49 -30.03
C ARG A 142 -14.48 -10.76 -30.87
N GLU A 143 -13.79 -11.77 -30.34
CA GLU A 143 -13.61 -13.03 -31.06
C GLU A 143 -14.91 -13.82 -31.19
N SER A 144 -15.73 -13.81 -30.14
CA SER A 144 -17.07 -14.41 -30.13
C SER A 144 -17.99 -13.75 -31.17
N GLU A 145 -18.03 -12.41 -31.17
CA GLU A 145 -18.80 -11.63 -32.14
C GLU A 145 -18.35 -11.92 -33.58
N ARG A 146 -17.04 -11.95 -33.82
CA ARG A 146 -16.48 -12.29 -35.15
C ARG A 146 -16.87 -13.69 -35.59
N LYS A 147 -16.79 -14.69 -34.70
CA LYS A 147 -17.21 -16.07 -34.98
C LYS A 147 -18.70 -16.14 -35.29
N TRP A 148 -19.51 -15.43 -34.53
CA TRP A 148 -20.96 -15.38 -34.73
C TRP A 148 -21.33 -14.72 -36.06
N ALA A 149 -20.69 -13.58 -36.40
CA ALA A 149 -20.87 -12.89 -37.67
C ALA A 149 -20.49 -13.78 -38.86
N LEU A 150 -19.34 -14.46 -38.79
CA LEU A 150 -18.87 -15.38 -39.84
C LEU A 150 -19.79 -16.60 -39.98
N HIS A 151 -20.27 -17.15 -38.87
CA HIS A 151 -21.27 -18.21 -38.89
C HIS A 151 -22.58 -17.75 -39.54
N HIS A 152 -23.06 -16.55 -39.23
CA HIS A 152 -24.29 -16.00 -39.80
C HIS A 152 -24.13 -15.72 -41.31
N GLU A 153 -22.99 -15.18 -41.75
CA GLU A 153 -22.68 -14.97 -43.15
C GLU A 153 -22.61 -16.30 -43.92
N ASN A 154 -21.90 -17.29 -43.38
CA ASN A 154 -21.82 -18.63 -43.97
C ASN A 154 -23.19 -19.30 -44.04
N ARG A 155 -24.02 -19.16 -43.00
CA ARG A 155 -25.40 -19.66 -43.01
C ARG A 155 -26.22 -18.99 -44.12
N ARG A 156 -26.13 -17.66 -44.30
CA ARG A 156 -26.80 -16.95 -45.39
C ARG A 156 -26.33 -17.44 -46.76
N LYS A 157 -25.01 -17.61 -46.96
CA LYS A 157 -24.41 -18.16 -48.19
C LYS A 157 -24.91 -19.58 -48.47
N ASN A 158 -24.97 -20.44 -47.45
CA ASN A 158 -25.47 -21.81 -47.57
C ASN A 158 -26.95 -21.86 -47.93
N ILE A 159 -27.79 -21.05 -47.26
CA ILE A 159 -29.22 -20.94 -47.58
C ILE A 159 -29.39 -20.46 -49.03
N ALA A 160 -28.65 -19.43 -49.46
CA ALA A 160 -28.71 -18.94 -50.83
C ALA A 160 -28.24 -20.01 -51.84
N GLY A 161 -27.18 -20.76 -51.53
CA GLY A 161 -26.70 -21.87 -52.34
C GLY A 161 -27.74 -22.99 -52.47
N GLN A 162 -28.39 -23.37 -51.37
CA GLN A 162 -29.51 -24.32 -51.40
C GLN A 162 -30.68 -23.79 -52.24
N LYS A 163 -31.09 -22.54 -52.04
CA LYS A 163 -32.15 -21.92 -52.86
C LYS A 163 -31.82 -21.95 -54.35
N ARG A 164 -30.58 -21.62 -54.75
CA ARG A 164 -30.14 -21.69 -56.16
C ARG A 164 -30.11 -23.12 -56.70
N LYS A 165 -29.71 -24.09 -55.89
CA LYS A 165 -29.65 -25.51 -56.27
C LYS A 165 -31.05 -26.07 -56.59
N TRP A 166 -32.04 -25.69 -55.80
CA TRP A 166 -33.43 -26.15 -55.93
C TRP A 166 -34.33 -25.18 -56.70
N ALA A 167 -33.80 -24.06 -57.20
CA ALA A 167 -34.56 -23.13 -58.01
C ALA A 167 -34.92 -23.78 -59.36
N PHE A 168 -36.19 -23.72 -59.73
CA PHE A 168 -36.65 -24.18 -61.02
C PHE A 168 -36.04 -23.32 -62.13
N GLN A 169 -35.27 -23.94 -63.03
CA GLN A 169 -34.69 -23.24 -64.17
C GLN A 169 -35.65 -23.35 -65.35
N PHE A 170 -36.16 -22.21 -65.82
CA PHE A 170 -36.92 -22.16 -67.05
C PHE A 170 -35.93 -22.14 -68.22
N TYR A 171 -36.18 -22.97 -69.23
CA TYR A 171 -35.41 -23.01 -70.46
C TYR A 171 -36.30 -22.61 -71.63
N THR A 172 -35.71 -21.88 -72.58
CA THR A 172 -36.34 -21.58 -73.87
C THR A 172 -36.41 -22.84 -74.75
N ASP A 173 -37.21 -22.82 -75.80
CA ASP A 173 -37.34 -23.94 -76.77
C ASP A 173 -36.00 -24.32 -77.44
N THR A 174 -34.99 -23.44 -77.37
CA THR A 174 -33.61 -23.67 -77.83
C THR A 174 -32.72 -24.37 -76.80
N GLY A 175 -33.25 -24.70 -75.62
CA GLY A 175 -32.52 -25.32 -74.50
C GLY A 175 -31.66 -24.35 -73.68
N LYS A 176 -31.63 -23.06 -74.02
CA LYS A 176 -30.89 -22.03 -73.25
C LYS A 176 -31.73 -21.52 -72.07
N PRO A 177 -31.12 -21.21 -70.91
CA PRO A 177 -31.84 -20.68 -69.75
C PRO A 177 -32.61 -19.39 -70.11
N ASP A 178 -33.89 -19.35 -69.78
CA ASP A 178 -34.74 -18.17 -69.97
C ASP A 178 -34.53 -17.19 -68.81
N LEU A 179 -33.79 -16.11 -69.09
CA LEU A 179 -33.45 -15.06 -68.12
C LEU A 179 -34.53 -13.97 -68.00
N MET A 180 -35.57 -13.99 -68.85
CA MET A 180 -36.57 -12.93 -68.96
C MET A 180 -37.82 -13.17 -68.10
N ARG A 181 -38.08 -14.39 -67.64
CA ARG A 181 -39.20 -14.66 -66.71
C ARG A 181 -38.82 -14.27 -65.28
N PRO A 182 -39.61 -13.43 -64.59
CA PRO A 182 -39.42 -13.17 -63.17
C PRO A 182 -39.56 -14.50 -62.41
N GLN A 183 -38.56 -14.85 -61.61
CA GLN A 183 -38.73 -15.90 -60.61
C GLN A 183 -39.62 -15.33 -59.51
N GLY A 184 -40.95 -15.45 -59.66
CA GLY A 184 -41.99 -15.24 -58.65
C GLY A 184 -41.79 -14.05 -57.72
#